data_AF-A0A7Y2MJF6-F1
#
_entry.id   AF-A0A7Y2MJF6-F1
#
_cell.length_a   1.000
_cell.length_b   1.000
_cell.length_c   1.000
_cell.angle_alpha   90.00
_cell.angle_beta   90.00
_cell.angle_gamma   90.00
#
_symmetry.space_group_name_H-M   'P 1'
#
loop_
_entity.id
_entity.type
_entity.pdbx_description
1 polymer ?
#
loop_
_entity_poly.entity_id
_entity_poly.type
_entity_poly.pdbx_seq_one_letter_code
_entity_poly.pdbx_strand_id
1 'polypeptide(L)'
;HRGTGAPAWSGGRDPVPVAKRHIPRGRHIHAKNVRPTIRNQVEGDKRSFLEGVRRGVFTVPGDKEGGVDFLPVLRVAADHGYEGWLVIEAEQDPLKRNPFEYQSMGLKALKGLAKEAGLDKG
;
A
#
# COMPACT_ATOMS: atom_id res chain seq x y z
N HIS A 1 9.06 16.84 16.25
CA HIS A 1 8.74 15.41 16.10
C HIS A 1 7.31 15.10 16.54
N ARG A 2 6.39 14.89 15.60
CA ARG A 2 5.18 14.05 15.76
C ARG A 2 4.91 13.41 14.40
N GLY A 3 5.29 12.14 14.25
CA GLY A 3 5.04 11.39 13.01
C GLY A 3 3.56 11.07 12.93
N THR A 4 2.79 11.87 12.20
CA THR A 4 1.43 11.50 11.78
C THR A 4 1.52 10.63 10.53
N GLY A 5 2.00 9.39 10.70
CA GLY A 5 1.87 8.36 9.67
C GLY A 5 0.39 8.03 9.49
N ALA A 6 -0.13 8.21 8.28
CA ALA A 6 -1.45 7.68 7.95
C ALA A 6 -1.39 6.13 8.05
N PRO A 7 -2.52 5.44 8.27
CA PRO A 7 -2.52 4.02 8.54
C PRO A 7 -1.81 3.24 7.42
N ALA A 8 -0.87 2.37 7.82
CA ALA A 8 -0.32 1.33 6.96
C ALA A 8 -1.47 0.40 6.54
N TRP A 9 -1.80 0.40 5.24
CA TRP A 9 -2.90 -0.39 4.70
C TRP A 9 -2.59 -1.89 4.78
N SER A 10 -3.02 -2.49 5.89
CA SER A 10 -2.80 -3.89 6.18
C SER A 10 -3.96 -4.72 5.61
N GLY A 11 -4.01 -4.82 4.28
CA GLY A 11 -4.39 -6.05 3.57
C GLY A 11 -5.64 -6.85 3.95
N GLY A 12 -6.74 -6.27 4.43
CA GLY A 12 -7.93 -7.07 4.74
C GLY A 12 -9.26 -6.39 4.99
N ARG A 13 -9.31 -5.05 5.02
CA ARG A 13 -10.53 -4.27 5.07
C ARG A 13 -10.51 -3.26 3.93
N ASP A 14 -11.68 -2.92 3.41
CA ASP A 14 -11.85 -1.82 2.46
C ASP A 14 -11.09 -0.58 2.99
N PRO A 15 -10.13 -0.05 2.21
CA PRO A 15 -9.35 1.09 2.66
C PRO A 15 -10.13 2.41 2.61
N VAL A 16 -11.27 2.49 1.92
CA VAL A 16 -11.99 3.76 1.75
C VAL A 16 -12.49 4.38 3.07
N PRO A 17 -13.11 3.64 4.01
CA PRO A 17 -13.64 4.23 5.25
C PRO A 17 -12.54 4.85 6.13
N VAL A 18 -11.38 4.19 6.23
CA VAL A 18 -10.26 4.68 7.03
C VAL A 18 -9.57 5.85 6.29
N ALA A 19 -9.53 5.84 4.96
CA ALA A 19 -9.00 6.94 4.15
C ALA A 19 -9.78 8.24 4.41
N LYS A 20 -11.12 8.18 4.32
CA LYS A 20 -12.01 9.33 4.58
C LYS A 20 -11.80 9.94 5.97
N ARG A 21 -11.48 9.13 6.98
CA ARG A 21 -11.29 9.61 8.36
C ARG A 21 -9.95 10.30 8.59
N HIS A 22 -8.89 9.86 7.89
CA HIS A 22 -7.51 10.21 8.24
C HIS A 22 -6.79 11.08 7.20
N ILE A 23 -7.17 11.02 5.92
CA ILE A 23 -6.55 11.80 4.83
C ILE A 23 -6.50 13.31 5.13
N PRO A 24 -7.55 13.97 5.66
CA PRO A 24 -7.50 15.41 5.93
C PRO A 24 -6.42 15.86 6.92
N ARG A 25 -5.81 14.94 7.68
CA ARG A 25 -4.76 15.22 8.67
C ARG A 25 -3.43 14.52 8.36
N GLY A 26 -3.41 13.67 7.34
CA GLY A 26 -2.24 12.85 6.99
C GLY A 26 -1.19 13.65 6.21
N ARG A 27 0.09 13.34 6.41
CA ARG A 27 1.20 13.91 5.62
C ARG A 27 1.79 12.92 4.61
N HIS A 28 1.56 11.64 4.83
CA HIS A 28 2.08 10.55 4.01
C HIS A 28 0.99 9.48 3.91
N ILE A 29 0.78 8.90 2.73
CA ILE A 29 -0.03 7.71 2.50
C ILE A 29 0.93 6.56 2.18
N HIS A 30 0.88 5.50 2.99
CA HIS A 30 1.75 4.34 2.84
C HIS A 30 1.08 3.33 1.91
N ALA A 31 1.58 3.20 0.69
CA ALA A 31 1.15 2.25 -0.32
C ALA A 31 1.83 0.89 -0.10
N LYS A 32 1.37 0.19 0.94
CA LYS A 32 1.72 -1.21 1.22
C LYS A 32 0.64 -2.12 0.67
N ASN A 33 1.02 -3.09 -0.16
CA ASN A 33 0.11 -4.08 -0.72
C ASN A 33 0.29 -5.42 0.00
N VAL A 34 -0.71 -6.30 -0.10
CA VAL A 34 -0.72 -7.62 0.53
C VAL A 34 -0.94 -8.69 -0.52
N ARG A 35 -0.31 -9.86 -0.37
CA ARG A 35 -0.63 -11.06 -1.15
C ARG A 35 -1.73 -11.85 -0.45
N PRO A 36 -3.01 -11.85 -0.93
CA PRO A 36 -4.13 -12.46 -0.20
C PRO A 36 -3.93 -13.95 0.04
N THR A 37 -3.35 -14.67 -0.92
CA THR A 37 -3.05 -16.10 -0.81
C THR A 37 -2.15 -16.40 0.40
N ILE A 38 -1.07 -15.62 0.57
CA ILE A 38 -0.11 -15.80 1.66
C ILE A 38 -0.72 -15.35 2.99
N ARG A 39 -1.47 -14.24 2.98
CA ARG A 39 -2.21 -13.76 4.17
C ARG A 39 -3.15 -14.83 4.69
N ASN A 40 -3.98 -15.42 3.82
CA ASN A 40 -4.96 -16.42 4.20
C ASN A 40 -4.29 -17.67 4.79
N GLN A 41 -3.13 -18.08 4.26
CA GLN A 41 -2.35 -19.18 4.84
C GLN A 41 -1.81 -18.83 6.24
N VAL A 42 -1.21 -17.64 6.40
CA VAL A 42 -0.67 -17.18 7.69
C VAL A 42 -1.76 -17.09 8.76
N GLU A 43 -2.92 -16.54 8.41
CA GLU A 43 -4.08 -16.43 9.31
C GLU A 43 -4.69 -17.80 9.63
N GLY A 44 -4.89 -18.64 8.61
CA GLY A 44 -5.45 -19.99 8.76
C GLY A 44 -4.57 -20.89 9.63
N ASP A 45 -3.26 -20.80 9.47
CA ASP A 45 -2.26 -21.54 10.26
C ASP A 45 -1.97 -20.89 11.63
N LYS A 46 -2.64 -19.77 11.97
CA LYS A 46 -2.38 -18.97 13.19
C LYS A 46 -0.91 -18.62 13.38
N ARG A 47 -0.21 -18.31 12.29
CA ARG A 47 1.21 -17.94 12.31
C ARG A 47 1.39 -16.53 12.83
N SER A 48 2.60 -16.24 13.31
CA SER A 48 2.94 -14.90 13.78
C SER A 48 3.07 -13.91 12.62
N PHE A 49 2.96 -12.62 12.93
CA PHE A 49 3.23 -11.54 11.98
C PHE A 49 4.60 -11.67 11.31
N LEU A 50 5.66 -11.95 12.09
CA LEU A 50 7.02 -12.12 11.57
C LEU A 50 7.12 -13.29 10.59
N GLU A 51 6.38 -14.37 10.83
CA GLU A 51 6.31 -15.48 9.91
C GLU A 51 5.59 -15.09 8.62
N GLY A 52 4.54 -14.26 8.69
CA GLY A 52 3.92 -13.66 7.51
C GLY A 52 4.88 -12.80 6.69
N VAL A 53 5.68 -11.95 7.34
CA VAL A 53 6.73 -11.15 6.68
C VAL A 53 7.75 -12.05 5.98
N ARG A 54 8.26 -13.08 6.67
CA ARG A 54 9.22 -14.06 6.11
C ARG A 54 8.65 -14.82 4.91
N ARG A 55 7.34 -15.08 4.93
CA ARG A 55 6.62 -15.72 3.82
C ARG A 55 6.34 -14.76 2.66
N GLY A 56 6.63 -13.47 2.80
CA GLY A 56 6.42 -12.48 1.74
C GLY A 56 4.95 -12.05 1.64
N VAL A 57 4.25 -11.91 2.76
CA VAL A 57 2.85 -11.46 2.77
C VAL A 57 2.69 -10.04 2.21
N PHE A 58 3.71 -9.17 2.33
CA PHE A 58 3.69 -7.80 1.83
C PHE A 58 4.33 -7.68 0.44
N THR A 59 3.81 -6.76 -0.35
CA THR A 59 4.30 -6.43 -1.68
C THR A 59 4.00 -4.97 -2.04
N VAL A 60 4.40 -4.57 -3.24
CA VAL A 60 4.25 -3.21 -3.79
C VAL A 60 2.94 -3.07 -4.58
N PRO A 61 2.44 -1.85 -4.83
CA PRO A 61 1.41 -1.60 -5.83
C PRO A 61 1.83 -2.12 -7.22
N GLY A 62 0.90 -2.70 -7.97
CA GLY A 62 1.17 -3.24 -9.32
C GLY A 62 1.74 -4.65 -9.36
N ASP A 63 2.12 -5.25 -8.22
CA ASP A 63 2.35 -6.70 -8.17
C ASP A 63 1.04 -7.44 -8.43
N LYS A 64 1.05 -8.37 -9.37
CA LYS A 64 -0.12 -9.19 -9.75
C LYS A 64 -0.61 -10.07 -8.61
N GLU A 65 0.28 -10.41 -7.68
CA GLU A 65 -0.08 -11.18 -6.48
C GLU A 65 -0.71 -10.30 -5.39
N GLY A 66 -0.65 -8.96 -5.56
CA GLY A 66 -1.20 -7.98 -4.62
C GLY A 66 -2.72 -7.85 -4.71
N GLY A 67 -3.39 -7.63 -3.58
CA GLY A 67 -4.85 -7.60 -3.49
C GLY A 67 -5.47 -6.27 -3.05
N VAL A 68 -4.67 -5.22 -2.82
CA VAL A 68 -5.19 -3.90 -2.43
C VAL A 68 -5.51 -3.07 -3.68
N ASP A 69 -6.76 -2.61 -3.80
CA ASP A 69 -7.16 -1.62 -4.78
C ASP A 69 -6.92 -0.20 -4.22
N PHE A 70 -5.92 0.48 -4.78
CA PHE A 70 -5.52 1.82 -4.34
C PHE A 70 -6.31 2.93 -5.04
N LEU A 71 -6.93 2.69 -6.20
CA LEU A 71 -7.56 3.75 -6.98
C LEU A 71 -8.69 4.47 -6.21
N PRO A 72 -9.63 3.78 -5.55
CA PRO A 72 -10.67 4.43 -4.75
C PRO A 72 -10.10 5.28 -3.60
N VAL A 73 -8.98 4.84 -3.01
CA VAL A 73 -8.31 5.56 -1.92
C VAL A 73 -7.71 6.86 -2.43
N LEU A 74 -7.00 6.80 -3.56
CA LEU A 74 -6.38 7.98 -4.16
C LEU A 74 -7.42 8.96 -4.70
N ARG A 75 -8.59 8.48 -5.16
CA ARG A 75 -9.72 9.37 -5.50
C ARG A 75 -10.22 10.14 -4.29
N VAL A 76 -10.43 9.46 -3.16
CA VAL A 76 -10.77 10.15 -1.90
C VAL A 76 -9.68 11.15 -1.51
N ALA A 77 -8.39 10.83 -1.72
CA ALA A 77 -7.30 11.77 -1.47
C ALA A 77 -7.40 13.01 -2.36
N ALA A 78 -7.66 12.83 -3.65
CA ALA A 78 -7.82 13.90 -4.62
C ALA A 78 -9.02 14.80 -4.27
N ASP A 79 -10.16 14.20 -3.92
CA ASP A 79 -11.40 14.90 -3.55
C ASP A 79 -11.21 15.81 -2.32
N HIS A 80 -10.25 15.48 -1.45
CA HIS A 80 -9.92 16.26 -0.25
C HIS A 80 -8.72 17.21 -0.46
N GLY A 81 -8.21 17.34 -1.68
CA GLY A 81 -7.06 18.19 -1.98
C GLY A 81 -5.79 17.76 -1.26
N TYR A 82 -5.55 16.45 -1.15
CA TYR A 82 -4.35 15.93 -0.50
C TYR A 82 -3.07 16.30 -1.29
N GLU A 83 -2.12 16.95 -0.63
CA GLU A 83 -0.84 17.38 -1.21
C GLU A 83 0.38 16.71 -0.54
N GLY A 84 0.14 15.67 0.27
CA GLY A 84 1.20 14.95 0.95
C GLY A 84 1.90 13.91 0.08
N TRP A 85 2.81 13.15 0.68
CA TRP A 85 3.58 12.14 -0.03
C TRP A 85 2.83 10.83 -0.18
N LEU A 86 3.08 10.12 -1.28
CA LEU A 86 2.79 8.70 -1.42
C LEU A 86 4.08 7.93 -1.20
N VAL A 87 4.10 7.00 -0.23
CA VAL A 87 5.29 6.25 0.16
C VAL A 87 5.07 4.77 -0.15
N ILE A 88 5.95 4.16 -0.93
CA ILE A 88 5.91 2.71 -1.17
C ILE A 88 6.60 2.01 -0.02
N GLU A 89 5.91 1.06 0.61
CA GLU A 89 6.47 0.25 1.70
C GLU A 89 6.17 -1.22 1.48
N ALA A 90 7.20 -2.06 1.43
CA ALA A 90 7.04 -3.52 1.35
C ALA A 90 8.25 -4.23 1.99
N GLU A 91 8.02 -4.99 3.05
CA GLU A 91 9.04 -5.88 3.61
C GLU A 91 9.14 -7.14 2.76
N GLN A 92 10.22 -7.26 1.99
CA GLN A 92 10.47 -8.38 1.08
C GLN A 92 11.89 -8.92 1.25
N ASP A 93 12.05 -10.21 0.96
CA ASP A 93 13.36 -10.86 0.86
C ASP A 93 14.05 -10.44 -0.46
N PRO A 94 15.15 -9.66 -0.41
CA PRO A 94 15.79 -9.11 -1.60
C PRO A 94 16.42 -10.18 -2.51
N LEU A 95 16.67 -11.39 -1.98
CA LEU A 95 17.18 -12.51 -2.78
C LEU A 95 16.08 -13.16 -3.62
N LYS A 96 14.82 -13.05 -3.19
CA LYS A 96 13.65 -13.59 -3.91
C LYS A 96 12.96 -12.54 -4.76
N ARG A 97 12.99 -11.28 -4.34
CA ARG A 97 12.26 -10.16 -4.94
C ARG A 97 13.24 -9.01 -5.11
N ASN A 98 13.77 -8.85 -6.33
CA ASN A 98 14.80 -7.85 -6.62
C ASN A 98 14.30 -6.44 -6.22
N PRO A 99 15.02 -5.72 -5.35
CA PRO A 99 14.58 -4.41 -4.87
C PRO A 99 14.35 -3.38 -5.97
N PHE A 100 15.20 -3.36 -7.01
CA PHE A 100 15.09 -2.40 -8.10
C PHE A 100 13.85 -2.65 -8.95
N GLU A 101 13.58 -3.92 -9.28
CA GLU A 101 12.40 -4.30 -10.08
C GLU A 101 11.11 -3.99 -9.32
N TYR A 102 11.03 -4.36 -8.05
CA TYR A 102 9.86 -4.12 -7.22
C TYR A 102 9.64 -2.64 -6.92
N GLN A 103 10.70 -1.88 -6.68
CA GLN A 103 10.59 -0.43 -6.52
C GLN A 103 10.11 0.24 -7.81
N SER A 104 10.65 -0.16 -8.96
CA SER A 104 10.24 0.37 -10.27
C SER A 104 8.79 0.04 -10.60
N MET A 105 8.36 -1.19 -10.30
CA MET A 105 6.98 -1.65 -10.44
C MET A 105 6.03 -0.82 -9.56
N GLY A 106 6.34 -0.71 -8.27
CA GLY A 106 5.57 0.07 -7.30
C GLY A 106 5.42 1.52 -7.73
N LEU A 107 6.53 2.15 -8.13
CA LEU A 107 6.56 3.54 -8.56
C LEU A 107 5.72 3.76 -9.81
N LYS A 108 5.88 2.91 -10.82
CA LYS A 108 5.12 3.00 -12.08
C LYS A 108 3.63 2.87 -11.82
N ALA A 109 3.21 1.86 -11.05
CA ALA A 109 1.82 1.62 -10.74
C ALA A 109 1.22 2.78 -9.93
N LEU A 110 1.90 3.21 -8.87
CA LEU A 110 1.38 4.26 -7.99
C LEU A 110 1.28 5.62 -8.68
N LYS A 111 2.25 5.98 -9.54
CA LYS A 111 2.17 7.18 -10.38
C LYS A 111 0.99 7.12 -11.35
N GLY A 112 0.79 5.98 -12.02
CA GLY A 112 -0.34 5.79 -12.92
C GLY A 112 -1.69 5.96 -12.22
N LEU A 113 -1.84 5.31 -11.06
CA LEU A 113 -3.05 5.40 -10.25
C LEU A 113 -3.28 6.80 -9.68
N ALA A 114 -2.22 7.52 -9.28
CA ALA A 114 -2.34 8.90 -8.81
C ALA A 114 -2.83 9.84 -9.93
N LYS A 115 -2.33 9.67 -11.15
CA LYS A 115 -2.81 10.41 -12.33
C LYS A 115 -4.26 10.07 -12.66
N GLU A 116 -4.59 8.79 -12.69
CA GLU A 116 -5.96 8.32 -12.95
C GLU A 116 -6.96 8.82 -11.89
N ALA A 117 -6.53 8.90 -10.63
CA ALA A 117 -7.34 9.43 -9.54
C ALA A 117 -7.51 10.96 -9.58
N GLY A 118 -6.79 11.68 -10.44
CA GLY A 118 -6.75 13.14 -10.44
C GLY A 118 -5.94 13.74 -9.28
N LEU A 119 -5.18 12.92 -8.55
CA LEU A 119 -4.32 13.35 -7.45
C LEU A 119 -3.01 13.96 -7.99
N ASP A 120 -2.48 13.43 -9.09
CA ASP A 120 -1.34 13.98 -9.82
C ASP A 120 -1.80 14.56 -11.17
N LYS A 121 -1.55 15.84 -11.41
CA LYS A 121 -2.04 16.58 -12.59
C LYS A 121 -1.03 16.64 -13.74
N GLY A 122 0.18 16.09 -13.59
CA GLY A 122 1.19 16.06 -14.66
C GLY A 122 2.56 16.56 -14.23
#